data_AF-A0A221V475-F1
#
_entry.id   AF-A0A221V475-F1
#
_cell.length_a   1.000
_cell.length_b   1.000
_cell.length_c   1.000
_cell.angle_alpha   90.00
_cell.angle_beta   90.00
_cell.angle_gamma   90.00
#
_symmetry.space_group_name_H-M   'P 1'
#
loop_
_entity.id
_entity.type
_entity.pdbx_description
1 polymer ?
#
loop_
_entity_poly.entity_id
_entity_poly.type
_entity_poly.pdbx_seq_one_letter_code
_entity_poly.pdbx_strand_id
1 'polypeptide(L)'
;MKNFIKLSFIFLVVLVSCSSDDGNDNTIDLDAFPQEWTLVRMTIGMTDQTLTGNDMLYQERYLLQENGSFEKIRVQDGQESSAEGTFSYGTSDGSVNLTLNYEDDPNGIISNCGLNETEVLMFNSQKNQLESTYQICDGPTLIYELK
;
A
#
# COMPACT_ATOMS: atom_id res chain seq x y z
N MET A 1 66.48 15.26 47.80
CA MET A 1 66.69 15.00 46.36
C MET A 1 65.31 14.80 45.76
N LYS A 2 64.63 15.86 45.29
CA LYS A 2 64.61 16.37 43.91
C LYS A 2 64.10 15.33 42.89
N ASN A 3 63.04 15.73 42.17
CA ASN A 3 62.52 15.31 40.84
C ASN A 3 61.09 14.72 40.95
N PHE A 4 60.00 15.47 40.71
CA PHE A 4 59.45 15.98 39.43
C PHE A 4 59.36 14.91 38.34
N ILE A 5 58.13 14.48 38.00
CA ILE A 5 57.65 14.25 36.62
C ILE A 5 56.11 14.23 36.63
N LYS A 6 55.52 15.10 35.82
CA LYS A 6 54.10 15.11 35.43
C LYS A 6 53.95 14.19 34.21
N LEU A 7 52.92 13.35 34.16
CA LEU A 7 52.39 12.77 32.92
C LEU A 7 50.96 12.26 33.22
N SER A 8 49.92 13.03 32.94
CA SER A 8 49.24 13.18 31.65
C SER A 8 48.50 11.91 31.22
N PHE A 9 47.17 12.08 31.14
CA PHE A 9 46.24 11.47 30.18
C PHE A 9 46.12 9.93 30.14
N ILE A 10 44.93 9.44 30.44
CA ILE A 10 44.01 8.86 29.43
C ILE A 10 42.71 8.51 30.16
N PHE A 11 41.71 9.37 29.96
CA PHE A 11 40.32 9.04 30.24
C PHE A 11 39.83 8.27 29.01
N LEU A 12 39.79 6.94 29.10
CA LEU A 12 39.29 6.10 28.03
C LEU A 12 37.75 6.17 28.04
N VAL A 13 37.20 7.21 27.40
CA VAL A 13 35.79 7.23 27.04
C VAL A 13 35.61 6.21 25.94
N VAL A 14 35.11 5.04 26.30
CA VAL A 14 34.60 4.09 25.32
C VAL A 14 33.28 4.67 24.83
N LEU A 15 33.31 5.48 23.78
CA LEU A 15 32.12 5.79 23.01
C LEU A 15 31.74 4.50 22.26
N VAL A 16 30.92 3.68 22.90
CA VAL A 16 30.11 2.68 22.20
C VAL A 16 29.09 3.48 21.40
N SER A 17 29.51 3.93 20.22
CA SER A 17 28.58 4.40 19.20
C SER A 17 27.90 3.16 18.67
N CYS A 18 26.73 2.85 19.24
CA CYS A 18 25.77 1.97 18.61
C CYS A 18 25.30 2.70 17.35
N SER A 19 25.99 2.45 16.25
CA SER A 19 25.47 2.68 14.92
C SER A 19 24.40 1.61 14.70
N SER A 20 23.24 1.76 15.33
CA SER A 20 22.03 1.25 14.70
C SER A 20 21.82 2.17 13.50
N ASP A 21 22.37 1.72 12.38
CA ASP A 21 21.87 2.11 11.08
C ASP A 21 20.44 1.56 11.02
N ASP A 22 19.52 2.26 11.69
CA ASP A 22 18.09 2.08 11.52
C ASP A 22 17.73 2.73 10.19
N GLY A 23 18.35 2.22 9.12
CA GLY A 23 17.85 2.28 7.77
C GLY A 23 16.59 1.43 7.76
N ASN A 24 15.53 1.95 8.37
CA ASN A 24 14.22 1.36 8.28
C ASN A 24 13.66 1.73 6.89
N ASP A 25 14.26 1.12 5.88
CA ASP A 25 13.66 0.95 4.57
C ASP A 25 12.50 -0.01 4.78
N ASN A 26 11.37 0.51 5.27
CA ASN A 26 10.14 -0.24 5.49
C ASN A 26 9.52 -0.60 4.14
N THR A 27 10.27 -1.17 3.19
CA THR A 27 9.69 -1.63 1.93
C THR A 27 8.75 -2.79 2.24
N ILE A 28 7.46 -2.64 1.90
CA ILE A 28 6.52 -3.76 1.97
C ILE A 28 7.07 -4.94 1.15
N ASP A 29 7.08 -6.12 1.76
CA ASP A 29 7.33 -7.38 1.06
C ASP A 29 6.06 -7.80 0.30
N LEU A 30 6.07 -7.58 -1.02
CA LEU A 30 4.94 -7.93 -1.90
C LEU A 30 4.82 -9.44 -2.16
N ASP A 31 5.77 -10.26 -1.69
CA ASP A 31 5.72 -11.72 -1.78
C ASP A 31 5.23 -12.37 -0.46
N ALA A 32 4.98 -11.58 0.59
CA ALA A 32 4.41 -12.06 1.84
C ALA A 32 2.89 -12.18 1.73
N PHE A 33 2.37 -13.42 1.74
CA PHE A 33 0.93 -13.71 1.65
C PHE A 33 0.38 -14.35 2.95
N PRO A 34 -0.93 -14.23 3.22
CA PRO A 34 -1.92 -13.44 2.48
C PRO A 34 -1.73 -11.93 2.69
N GLN A 35 -2.18 -11.13 1.74
CA GLN A 35 -2.17 -9.66 1.85
C GLN A 35 -3.60 -9.14 1.94
N GLU A 36 -3.88 -8.33 2.97
CA GLU A 36 -5.13 -7.57 3.07
C GLU A 36 -4.84 -6.09 2.82
N TRP A 37 -5.30 -5.57 1.69
CA TRP A 37 -5.18 -4.14 1.35
C TRP A 37 -6.51 -3.46 1.60
N THR A 38 -6.54 -2.48 2.49
CA THR A 38 -7.77 -1.80 2.92
C THR A 38 -7.83 -0.37 2.40
N LEU A 39 -8.99 0.05 1.89
CA LEU A 39 -9.21 1.43 1.45
C LEU A 39 -9.13 2.36 2.66
N VAL A 40 -8.19 3.29 2.63
CA VAL A 40 -7.97 4.26 3.73
C VAL A 40 -8.38 5.68 3.34
N ARG A 41 -8.44 5.97 2.03
CA ARG A 41 -8.75 7.30 1.51
C ARG A 41 -9.37 7.25 0.13
N MET A 42 -10.39 8.09 -0.05
CA MET A 42 -11.09 8.30 -1.31
C MET A 42 -11.12 9.79 -1.64
N THR A 43 -10.68 10.18 -2.84
CA THR A 43 -10.82 11.56 -3.32
C THR A 43 -11.77 11.60 -4.51
N ILE A 44 -12.86 12.34 -4.38
CA ILE A 44 -13.90 12.46 -5.41
C ILE A 44 -13.43 13.46 -6.47
N GLY A 45 -13.08 12.96 -7.67
CA GLY A 45 -12.50 13.78 -8.75
C GLY A 45 -13.33 15.00 -9.17
N MET A 46 -14.66 14.95 -9.11
CA MET A 46 -15.52 16.09 -9.47
C MET A 46 -15.48 17.26 -8.47
N THR A 47 -15.14 17.01 -7.22
CA THR A 47 -15.27 18.00 -6.13
C THR A 47 -13.96 18.25 -5.39
N ASP A 48 -12.91 17.48 -5.70
CA ASP A 48 -11.66 17.38 -4.94
C ASP A 48 -11.87 17.06 -3.44
N GLN A 49 -13.06 16.60 -3.06
CA GLN A 49 -13.36 16.23 -1.69
C GLN A 49 -12.63 14.94 -1.33
N THR A 50 -11.78 15.01 -0.31
CA THR A 50 -11.10 13.85 0.26
C THR A 50 -11.86 13.34 1.48
N LEU A 51 -12.18 12.06 1.45
CA LEU A 51 -12.94 11.33 2.45
C LEU A 51 -12.06 10.23 3.07
N THR A 52 -12.23 10.00 4.36
CA THR A 52 -11.48 8.99 5.13
C THR A 52 -12.41 8.32 6.15
N GLY A 53 -12.10 7.08 6.53
CA GLY A 53 -12.91 6.34 7.51
C GLY A 53 -14.39 6.31 7.13
N ASN A 54 -15.27 6.57 8.11
CA ASN A 54 -16.73 6.50 7.92
C ASN A 54 -17.30 7.57 6.99
N ASP A 55 -16.52 8.61 6.63
CA ASP A 55 -16.98 9.63 5.69
C ASP A 55 -16.88 9.17 4.23
N MET A 56 -16.19 8.05 3.95
CA MET A 56 -16.10 7.48 2.61
C MET A 56 -17.44 6.89 2.15
N LEU A 57 -17.73 7.02 0.84
CA LEU A 57 -18.97 6.53 0.23
C LEU A 57 -19.16 5.02 0.36
N TYR A 58 -18.06 4.28 0.45
CA TYR A 58 -18.01 2.86 0.69
C TYR A 58 -16.69 2.51 1.39
N GLN A 59 -16.69 1.38 2.09
CA GLN A 59 -15.46 0.72 2.53
C GLN A 59 -15.11 -0.39 1.53
N GLU A 60 -13.82 -0.65 1.36
CA GLU A 60 -13.36 -1.66 0.43
C GLU A 60 -12.07 -2.31 0.90
N ARG A 61 -11.90 -3.59 0.54
CA ARG A 61 -10.64 -4.31 0.74
C ARG A 61 -10.38 -5.31 -0.38
N TYR A 62 -9.09 -5.58 -0.60
CA TYR A 62 -8.60 -6.71 -1.37
C TYR A 62 -7.96 -7.75 -0.44
N LEU A 63 -8.22 -9.02 -0.69
CA LEU A 63 -7.51 -10.14 -0.09
C LEU A 63 -6.75 -10.88 -1.19
N LEU A 64 -5.42 -10.81 -1.19
CA LEU A 64 -4.55 -11.51 -2.14
C LEU A 64 -3.98 -12.76 -1.50
N GLN A 65 -4.12 -13.89 -2.18
CA GLN A 65 -3.73 -15.21 -1.69
C GLN A 65 -2.45 -15.70 -2.38
N GLU A 66 -1.67 -16.54 -1.69
CA GLU A 66 -0.41 -17.12 -2.22
C GLU A 66 -0.61 -17.90 -3.53
N ASN A 67 -1.80 -18.46 -3.75
CA ASN A 67 -2.12 -19.21 -4.97
C ASN A 67 -2.43 -18.31 -6.19
N GLY A 68 -2.30 -16.99 -6.07
CA GLY A 68 -2.58 -16.02 -7.15
C GLY A 68 -4.06 -15.65 -7.30
N SER A 69 -4.93 -16.09 -6.38
CA SER A 69 -6.33 -15.65 -6.35
C SER A 69 -6.51 -14.39 -5.51
N PHE A 70 -7.54 -13.61 -5.83
CA PHE A 70 -7.95 -12.50 -4.98
C PHE A 70 -9.46 -12.47 -4.75
N GLU A 71 -9.85 -11.80 -3.67
CA GLU A 71 -11.23 -11.39 -3.40
C GLU A 71 -11.25 -9.88 -3.15
N LYS A 72 -12.14 -9.17 -3.85
CA LYS A 72 -12.49 -7.77 -3.56
C LYS A 72 -13.80 -7.75 -2.82
N ILE A 73 -13.86 -7.02 -1.71
CA ILE A 73 -15.09 -6.83 -0.92
C ILE A 73 -15.34 -5.35 -0.76
N ARG A 74 -16.55 -4.91 -1.12
CA ARG A 74 -17.05 -3.55 -0.93
C ARG A 74 -18.26 -3.57 -0.02
N VAL A 75 -18.27 -2.68 0.97
CA VAL A 75 -19.43 -2.43 1.83
C VAL A 75 -19.95 -1.02 1.57
N GLN A 76 -21.17 -0.92 1.06
CA GLN A 76 -21.84 0.33 0.73
C GLN A 76 -23.26 0.31 1.29
N ASP A 77 -23.65 1.34 2.03
CA ASP A 77 -24.99 1.45 2.66
C ASP A 77 -25.39 0.21 3.49
N GLY A 78 -24.40 -0.46 4.10
CA GLY A 78 -24.59 -1.68 4.89
C GLY A 78 -24.81 -2.95 4.06
N GLN A 79 -24.74 -2.88 2.74
CA GLN A 79 -24.74 -4.02 1.84
C GLN A 79 -23.32 -4.40 1.46
N GLU A 80 -23.02 -5.69 1.53
CA GLU A 80 -21.74 -6.25 1.10
C GLU A 80 -21.88 -6.77 -0.32
N SER A 81 -20.88 -6.48 -1.15
CA SER A 81 -20.71 -7.04 -2.48
C SER A 81 -19.28 -7.55 -2.61
N SER A 82 -19.11 -8.69 -3.26
CA SER A 82 -17.80 -9.27 -3.53
C SER A 82 -17.65 -9.63 -5.00
N ALA A 83 -16.39 -9.72 -5.43
CA ALA A 83 -15.97 -10.24 -6.72
C ALA A 83 -14.61 -10.91 -6.55
N GLU A 84 -14.34 -11.94 -7.35
CA GLU A 84 -13.15 -12.77 -7.25
C GLU A 84 -12.44 -12.92 -8.59
N GLY A 85 -11.20 -13.39 -8.53
CA GLY A 85 -10.45 -13.75 -9.72
C GLY A 85 -8.98 -13.98 -9.45
N THR A 86 -8.14 -13.62 -10.42
CA THR A 86 -6.68 -13.81 -10.34
C THR A 86 -5.93 -12.50 -10.37
N PHE A 87 -4.79 -12.44 -9.69
CA PHE A 87 -3.95 -11.25 -9.68
C PHE A 87 -2.52 -11.55 -10.12
N SER A 88 -1.82 -10.50 -10.53
CA SER A 88 -0.39 -10.55 -10.83
C SER A 88 0.26 -9.20 -10.57
N TYR A 89 1.50 -9.23 -10.09
CA TYR A 89 2.37 -8.07 -10.08
C TYR A 89 3.14 -7.97 -11.40
N GLY A 90 3.29 -6.76 -11.91
CA GLY A 90 4.12 -6.45 -13.08
C GLY A 90 4.81 -5.11 -12.93
N THR A 91 5.82 -4.86 -13.75
CA THR A 91 6.45 -3.52 -13.83
C THR A 91 6.10 -2.89 -15.16
N SER A 92 5.60 -1.66 -15.15
CA SER A 92 5.32 -0.86 -16.34
C SER A 92 5.76 0.58 -16.08
N ASP A 93 6.47 1.18 -17.04
CA ASP A 93 6.99 2.55 -16.94
C ASP A 93 7.77 2.85 -15.65
N GLY A 94 8.47 1.84 -15.13
CA GLY A 94 9.27 1.93 -13.90
C GLY A 94 8.47 1.87 -12.59
N SER A 95 7.15 1.64 -12.66
CA SER A 95 6.26 1.47 -11.51
C SER A 95 5.80 0.03 -11.39
N VAL A 96 5.69 -0.47 -10.16
CA VAL A 96 5.08 -1.78 -9.90
C VAL A 96 3.57 -1.63 -9.92
N ASN A 97 2.88 -2.50 -10.63
CA ASN A 97 1.42 -2.53 -10.76
C ASN A 97 0.88 -3.88 -10.29
N LEU A 98 -0.26 -3.84 -9.61
CA LEU A 98 -1.12 -4.98 -9.33
C LEU A 98 -2.24 -5.00 -10.38
N THR A 99 -2.26 -6.04 -11.19
CA THR A 99 -3.33 -6.29 -12.18
C THR A 99 -4.26 -7.35 -11.64
N LEU A 100 -5.55 -7.03 -11.58
CA LEU A 100 -6.63 -7.89 -11.12
C LEU A 100 -7.48 -8.28 -12.34
N ASN A 101 -7.61 -9.58 -12.60
CA ASN A 101 -8.50 -10.12 -13.63
C ASN A 101 -9.66 -10.83 -12.94
N TYR A 102 -10.85 -10.25 -13.01
CA TYR A 102 -12.07 -10.75 -12.40
C TYR A 102 -12.67 -11.88 -13.24
N GLU A 103 -13.34 -12.83 -12.58
CA GLU A 103 -14.12 -13.88 -13.26
C GLU A 103 -15.47 -13.34 -13.74
N ASP A 104 -16.11 -12.49 -12.93
CA ASP A 104 -17.33 -11.75 -13.25
C ASP A 104 -17.41 -10.42 -12.47
N ASP A 105 -18.37 -9.56 -12.82
CA ASP A 105 -18.72 -8.35 -12.05
C ASP A 105 -20.24 -8.16 -11.94
N PRO A 106 -20.94 -9.05 -11.22
CA PRO A 106 -22.38 -8.95 -11.07
C PRO A 106 -22.81 -7.69 -10.29
N ASN A 107 -21.89 -7.08 -9.54
CA ASN A 107 -22.17 -6.01 -8.59
C ASN A 107 -21.66 -4.62 -9.03
N GLY A 108 -20.95 -4.51 -10.16
CA GLY A 108 -20.44 -3.25 -10.68
C GLY A 108 -19.36 -2.64 -9.79
N ILE A 109 -18.51 -3.46 -9.18
CA ILE A 109 -17.48 -3.00 -8.23
C ILE A 109 -16.08 -2.93 -8.84
N ILE A 110 -15.89 -3.32 -10.10
CA ILE A 110 -14.62 -3.13 -10.82
C ILE A 110 -14.37 -1.64 -11.05
N SER A 111 -13.20 -1.16 -10.61
CA SER A 111 -12.83 0.27 -10.75
C SER A 111 -11.88 0.47 -11.92
N ASN A 112 -12.44 0.51 -13.14
CA ASN A 112 -11.68 0.64 -14.38
C ASN A 112 -12.34 1.58 -15.41
N CYS A 113 -11.68 1.72 -16.56
CA CYS A 113 -12.06 2.64 -17.63
C CYS A 113 -13.07 2.08 -18.66
N GLY A 114 -13.59 0.86 -18.50
CA GLY A 114 -14.31 0.20 -19.58
C GLY A 114 -15.14 -1.00 -19.16
N LEU A 115 -15.47 -1.85 -20.13
CA LEU A 115 -16.31 -3.04 -19.93
C LEU A 115 -15.50 -4.34 -19.86
N ASN A 116 -14.20 -4.26 -19.55
CA ASN A 116 -13.40 -5.46 -19.33
C ASN A 116 -13.38 -5.82 -17.85
N GLU A 117 -13.06 -7.08 -17.58
CA GLU A 117 -12.95 -7.63 -16.25
C GLU A 117 -11.55 -7.39 -15.66
N THR A 118 -10.93 -6.24 -15.94
CA THR A 118 -9.56 -5.93 -15.51
C THR A 118 -9.48 -4.62 -14.74
N GLU A 119 -8.89 -4.66 -13.55
CA GLU A 119 -8.53 -3.49 -12.75
C GLU A 119 -7.02 -3.42 -12.54
N VAL A 120 -6.48 -2.19 -12.52
CA VAL A 120 -5.06 -1.95 -12.30
C VAL A 120 -4.88 -0.97 -11.14
N LEU A 121 -4.03 -1.36 -10.19
CA LEU A 121 -3.59 -0.55 -9.07
C LEU A 121 -2.08 -0.32 -9.21
N MET A 122 -1.62 0.90 -8.98
CA MET A 122 -0.21 1.25 -8.99
C MET A 122 0.35 1.23 -7.57
N PHE A 123 1.50 0.60 -7.37
CA PHE A 123 2.19 0.57 -6.09
C PHE A 123 3.10 1.78 -5.93
N ASN A 124 2.84 2.58 -4.89
CA ASN A 124 3.67 3.69 -4.47
C ASN A 124 4.67 3.22 -3.41
N SER A 125 5.88 2.86 -3.82
CA SER A 125 6.93 2.35 -2.93
C SER A 125 7.41 3.35 -1.88
N GLN A 126 7.26 4.66 -2.10
CA GLN A 126 7.65 5.67 -1.11
C GLN A 126 6.65 5.76 0.05
N LYS A 127 5.39 5.40 -0.20
CA LYS A 127 4.30 5.46 0.77
C LYS A 127 3.78 4.10 1.21
N ASN A 128 4.27 3.02 0.59
CA ASN A 128 3.79 1.66 0.84
C ASN A 128 2.27 1.54 0.63
N GLN A 129 1.77 2.13 -0.45
CA GLN A 129 0.35 2.25 -0.76
C GLN A 129 0.05 1.70 -2.15
N LEU A 130 -1.14 1.14 -2.33
CA LEU A 130 -1.73 0.93 -3.64
C LEU A 130 -2.63 2.12 -3.98
N GLU A 131 -2.54 2.58 -5.23
CA GLU A 131 -3.38 3.64 -5.78
C GLU A 131 -4.15 3.09 -6.98
N SER A 132 -5.48 3.25 -6.98
CA SER A 132 -6.29 2.87 -8.15
C SER A 132 -5.85 3.68 -9.37
N THR A 133 -6.10 3.13 -10.56
CA THR A 133 -5.95 3.87 -11.83
C THR A 133 -7.29 4.45 -12.33
N TYR A 134 -8.38 4.24 -11.59
CA TYR A 134 -9.74 4.59 -12.02
C TYR A 134 -9.95 6.09 -12.26
N GLN A 135 -9.19 6.95 -11.57
CA GLN A 135 -9.19 8.41 -11.78
C GLN A 135 -8.79 8.83 -13.20
N ILE A 136 -8.12 7.97 -13.97
CA ILE A 136 -7.80 8.23 -15.38
C ILE A 136 -9.08 8.34 -16.23
N CYS A 137 -10.19 7.79 -15.73
CA CYS A 137 -11.49 7.76 -16.40
C CYS A 137 -12.58 8.40 -15.55
N ASP A 138 -12.24 9.51 -14.90
CA ASP A 138 -13.12 10.33 -14.06
C ASP A 138 -13.70 9.61 -12.82
N GLY A 139 -13.14 8.45 -12.46
CA GLY A 139 -13.40 7.77 -11.19
C GLY A 139 -12.75 8.49 -9.99
N PRO A 140 -13.11 8.12 -8.75
CA PRO A 140 -12.39 8.62 -7.58
C PRO A 140 -10.95 8.10 -7.54
N THR A 141 -10.06 8.87 -6.94
CA THR A 141 -8.76 8.35 -6.51
C THR A 141 -8.95 7.51 -5.25
N LEU A 142 -8.56 6.24 -5.31
CA LEU A 142 -8.69 5.28 -4.21
C LEU A 142 -7.30 4.84 -3.74
N ILE A 143 -7.09 4.87 -2.43
CA ILE A 143 -5.78 4.60 -1.83
C ILE A 143 -5.92 3.55 -0.75
N TYR A 144 -5.08 2.53 -0.84
CA TYR A 144 -5.11 1.37 0.02
C TYR A 144 -3.79 1.19 0.75
N GLU A 145 -3.88 0.70 1.98
CA GLU A 145 -2.74 0.34 2.82
C GLU A 145 -2.83 -1.13 3.20
N LEU A 146 -1.66 -1.77 3.28
CA LEU A 146 -1.53 -3.13 3.79
C LEU A 146 -1.82 -3.13 5.29
N LYS A 147 -2.61 -4.10 5.74
CA LYS A 147 -3.03 -4.24 7.15
C LYS A 147 -2.19 -5.25 7.93
#